data_AF-A0A955QPA7-F1
#
_entry.id   AF-A0A955QPA7-F1
#
_cell.length_a   1.000
_cell.length_b   1.000
_cell.length_c   1.000
_cell.angle_alpha   90.00
_cell.angle_beta   90.00
_cell.angle_gamma   90.00
#
_symmetry.space_group_name_H-M   'P 1'
#
loop_
_entity.id
_entity.type
_entity.pdbx_description
1 polymer ?
#
loop_
_entity_poly.entity_id
_entity_poly.type
_entity_poly.pdbx_seq_one_letter_code
_entity_poly.pdbx_strand_id
1 'polypeptide(L)'
;AYIIPPHLLQSKTDRYYVRALLTLHPGEVYVSPLDLNNEHGHIAVPRQPMLRIGIPLFTRQGYRRGILLLNYLGTNILSHLHGESSSFPNQWMLVNQEGFWLHHPNPKIEWGFMFPEGRTWTIGRTFPQAWSHIQSHREDAEGLETPDGYFFHSVIFPDQVVQHHHQESPPDQVVPTKAEPTQSWYLIKHVSRETLNAEFQPLLNALVLGSTAILVIVGYSLIFWARLSGQRQKAETARWSSETRF
;
A
#
# COMPACT_ATOMS: atom_id res chain seq x y z
N ALA A 1 12.40 1.00 -37.47
CA ALA A 1 10.94 0.84 -37.39
C ALA A 1 10.50 -0.16 -38.46
N TYR A 2 9.65 -1.13 -38.12
CA TYR A 2 9.09 -2.10 -39.06
C TYR A 2 7.61 -1.79 -39.24
N ILE A 3 7.15 -1.64 -40.49
CA ILE A 3 5.74 -1.37 -40.80
C ILE A 3 5.02 -2.71 -40.93
N ILE A 4 3.98 -2.92 -40.12
CA ILE A 4 3.17 -4.13 -40.16
C ILE A 4 2.29 -4.10 -41.44
N PRO A 5 2.28 -5.18 -42.25
CA PRO A 5 1.40 -5.29 -43.42
C PRO A 5 -0.09 -5.12 -43.06
N PRO A 6 -0.93 -4.52 -43.93
CA PRO A 6 -2.33 -4.24 -43.62
C PRO A 6 -3.15 -5.45 -43.17
N HIS A 7 -2.86 -6.64 -43.72
CA HIS A 7 -3.57 -7.88 -43.38
C HIS A 7 -3.24 -8.43 -41.99
N LEU A 8 -2.14 -7.97 -41.36
CA LEU A 8 -1.79 -8.30 -39.98
C LEU A 8 -2.26 -7.23 -38.99
N LEU A 9 -2.88 -6.15 -39.47
CA LEU A 9 -3.42 -5.10 -38.60
C LEU A 9 -4.71 -5.57 -37.95
N GLN A 10 -4.83 -5.32 -36.65
CA GLN A 10 -6.06 -5.50 -35.91
C GLN A 10 -6.76 -4.14 -35.74
N SER A 11 -8.07 -4.08 -36.01
CA SER A 11 -8.88 -2.94 -35.59
C SER A 11 -9.00 -2.89 -34.06
N LYS A 12 -8.70 -1.73 -33.46
CA LYS A 12 -8.87 -1.45 -32.03
C LYS A 12 -9.92 -0.37 -31.77
N THR A 13 -10.72 0.00 -32.78
CA THR A 13 -11.70 1.11 -32.71
C THR A 13 -12.69 0.96 -31.56
N ASP A 14 -13.05 -0.27 -31.21
CA ASP A 14 -14.01 -0.57 -30.12
C ASP A 14 -13.41 -0.55 -28.72
N ARG A 15 -12.09 -0.36 -28.61
CA ARG A 15 -11.43 -0.32 -27.31
C ARG A 15 -11.74 1.00 -26.60
N TYR A 16 -12.06 0.90 -25.31
CA TYR A 16 -12.45 2.06 -24.50
C TYR A 16 -11.41 3.20 -24.56
N TYR A 17 -10.11 2.86 -24.54
CA TYR A 17 -9.03 3.85 -24.62
C TYR A 17 -8.95 4.55 -25.98
N VAL A 18 -9.30 3.88 -27.08
CA VAL A 18 -9.37 4.52 -28.41
C VAL A 18 -10.54 5.51 -28.43
N ARG A 19 -11.71 5.10 -27.91
CA ARG A 19 -12.87 5.99 -27.82
C ARG A 19 -12.58 7.22 -26.94
N ALA A 20 -11.92 7.04 -25.80
CA ALA A 20 -11.50 8.14 -24.93
C ALA A 20 -10.49 9.08 -25.62
N LEU A 21 -9.51 8.54 -26.34
CA LEU A 21 -8.55 9.35 -27.11
C LEU A 21 -9.22 10.15 -28.24
N LEU A 22 -10.29 9.62 -28.82
CA LEU A 22 -11.10 10.32 -29.82
C LEU A 22 -11.99 11.42 -29.22
N THR A 23 -12.13 11.55 -27.90
CA THR A 23 -12.82 12.70 -27.29
C THR A 23 -11.87 13.83 -26.92
N LEU A 24 -10.55 13.60 -26.97
CA LEU A 24 -9.56 14.59 -26.56
C LEU A 24 -9.33 15.71 -27.59
N HIS A 25 -9.04 16.90 -27.06
CA HIS A 25 -8.62 18.11 -27.75
C HIS A 25 -7.09 18.14 -27.96
N PRO A 26 -6.59 19.04 -28.84
CA PRO A 26 -5.15 19.23 -28.99
C PRO A 26 -4.47 19.58 -27.66
N GLY A 27 -3.36 18.90 -27.35
CA GLY A 27 -2.59 19.11 -26.13
C GLY A 27 -3.06 18.30 -24.91
N GLU A 28 -4.22 17.65 -24.96
CA GLU A 28 -4.69 16.78 -23.88
C GLU A 28 -4.00 15.41 -23.93
N VAL A 29 -3.67 14.88 -22.74
CA VAL A 29 -3.05 13.57 -22.56
C VAL A 29 -4.05 12.63 -21.89
N TYR A 30 -4.21 11.45 -22.46
CA TYR A 30 -4.96 10.35 -21.85
C TYR A 30 -4.02 9.41 -21.10
N VAL A 31 -4.41 8.99 -19.90
CA VAL A 31 -3.79 7.88 -19.17
C VAL A 31 -4.88 6.86 -18.83
N SER A 32 -4.71 5.62 -19.27
CA SER A 32 -5.68 4.55 -19.01
C SER A 32 -5.60 4.03 -17.58
N PRO A 33 -6.65 3.36 -17.08
CA PRO A 33 -6.49 2.44 -15.96
C PRO A 33 -5.37 1.44 -16.24
N LEU A 34 -4.69 0.99 -15.17
CA LEU A 34 -3.81 -0.17 -15.26
C LEU A 34 -4.70 -1.42 -15.35
N ASP A 35 -4.65 -2.10 -16.48
CA ASP A 35 -5.45 -3.30 -16.74
C ASP A 35 -4.59 -4.38 -17.42
N LEU A 36 -5.17 -5.55 -17.69
CA LEU A 36 -4.48 -6.60 -18.42
C LEU A 36 -4.56 -6.38 -19.93
N ASN A 37 -3.46 -6.65 -20.64
CA ASN A 37 -3.43 -6.64 -22.08
C ASN A 37 -4.47 -7.60 -22.65
N ASN A 38 -5.20 -7.11 -23.65
CA ASN A 38 -6.24 -7.88 -24.33
C ASN A 38 -6.00 -7.82 -25.84
N GLU A 39 -5.78 -9.00 -26.41
CA GLU A 39 -5.58 -9.21 -27.84
C GLU A 39 -6.70 -10.09 -28.37
N HIS A 40 -7.28 -9.69 -29.49
CA HIS A 40 -8.39 -10.41 -30.12
C HIS A 40 -9.58 -10.73 -29.19
N GLY A 41 -9.82 -9.91 -28.15
CA GLY A 41 -10.90 -10.12 -27.19
C GLY A 41 -10.49 -10.96 -25.97
N HIS A 42 -9.30 -11.55 -25.97
CA HIS A 42 -8.81 -12.43 -24.91
C HIS A 42 -7.71 -11.74 -24.10
N ILE A 43 -7.72 -11.98 -22.78
CA ILE A 43 -6.64 -11.55 -21.89
C ILE A 43 -5.37 -12.33 -22.25
N ALA A 44 -4.26 -11.62 -22.43
CA ALA A 44 -2.98 -12.23 -22.75
C ALA A 44 -2.50 -13.17 -21.63
N VAL A 45 -1.89 -14.29 -22.02
CA VAL A 45 -1.24 -15.26 -21.12
C VAL A 45 0.21 -15.46 -21.59
N PRO A 46 1.23 -15.24 -20.73
CA PRO A 46 1.14 -14.80 -19.33
C PRO A 46 0.48 -13.41 -19.20
N ARG A 47 -0.10 -13.12 -18.03
CA ARG A 47 -0.79 -11.84 -17.77
C ARG A 47 0.19 -10.68 -17.98
N GLN A 48 -0.24 -9.68 -18.74
CA GLN A 48 0.57 -8.50 -19.05
C GLN A 48 -0.18 -7.23 -18.59
N PRO A 49 0.05 -6.75 -17.37
CA PRO A 49 -0.46 -5.45 -16.93
C PRO A 49 0.04 -4.34 -17.87
N MET A 50 -0.84 -3.44 -18.27
CA MET A 50 -0.56 -2.44 -19.29
C MET A 50 -1.15 -1.09 -18.92
N LEU A 51 -0.28 -0.10 -18.79
CA LEU A 51 -0.67 1.30 -18.67
C LEU A 51 -0.55 1.94 -20.05
N ARG A 52 -1.61 2.61 -20.51
CA ARG A 52 -1.63 3.21 -21.85
C ARG A 52 -1.70 4.72 -21.74
N ILE A 53 -0.72 5.38 -22.34
CA ILE A 53 -0.62 6.84 -22.37
C ILE A 53 -0.77 7.27 -23.83
N GLY A 54 -1.64 8.22 -24.12
CA GLY A 54 -1.86 8.60 -25.52
C GLY A 54 -2.29 10.04 -25.72
N ILE A 55 -2.12 10.50 -26.95
CA ILE A 55 -2.52 11.83 -27.40
C ILE A 55 -3.21 11.75 -28.77
N PRO A 56 -4.20 12.61 -29.04
CA PRO A 56 -4.73 12.80 -30.39
C PRO A 56 -3.73 13.58 -31.27
N LEU A 57 -3.60 13.17 -32.53
CA LEU A 57 -2.78 13.85 -33.53
C LEU A 57 -3.65 14.68 -34.46
N PHE A 58 -3.29 15.94 -34.68
CA PHE A 58 -4.00 16.88 -35.55
C PHE A 58 -3.13 17.38 -36.70
N THR A 59 -3.75 17.73 -37.82
CA THR A 59 -3.09 18.48 -38.90
C THR A 59 -2.91 19.94 -38.50
N ARG A 60 -2.10 20.69 -39.26
CA ARG A 60 -1.95 22.14 -39.08
C ARG A 60 -3.27 22.91 -39.25
N GLN A 61 -4.24 22.35 -39.96
CA GLN A 61 -5.59 22.94 -40.11
C GLN A 61 -6.53 22.56 -38.96
N GLY A 62 -6.06 21.82 -37.94
CA GLY A 62 -6.88 21.41 -36.80
C GLY A 62 -7.71 20.14 -37.02
N TYR A 63 -7.53 19.42 -38.13
CA TYR A 63 -8.25 18.17 -38.37
C TYR A 63 -7.55 17.00 -37.68
N ARG A 64 -8.31 16.15 -36.98
CA ARG A 64 -7.75 14.94 -36.37
C ARG A 64 -7.28 13.96 -37.45
N ARG A 65 -6.02 13.51 -37.34
CA ARG A 65 -5.39 12.57 -38.30
C ARG A 65 -5.16 11.18 -37.70
N GLY A 66 -5.08 11.08 -36.38
CA GLY A 66 -4.84 9.79 -35.72
C GLY A 66 -4.63 9.94 -34.22
N ILE A 67 -4.03 8.91 -33.63
CA ILE A 67 -3.72 8.80 -32.21
C ILE A 67 -2.29 8.28 -32.10
N LEU A 68 -1.52 8.85 -31.17
CA LEU A 68 -0.27 8.26 -30.70
C LEU A 68 -0.55 7.59 -29.36
N LEU A 69 -0.17 6.32 -29.22
CA LEU A 69 -0.41 5.51 -28.02
C LEU A 69 0.89 4.81 -27.62
N LEU A 70 1.28 5.00 -26.37
CA LEU A 70 2.36 4.31 -25.70
C LEU A 70 1.78 3.24 -24.78
N ASN A 71 2.19 1.99 -24.98
CA ASN A 71 1.90 0.90 -24.05
C ASN A 71 3.11 0.71 -23.13
N TYR A 72 2.91 0.95 -21.84
CA TYR A 72 3.89 0.71 -20.79
C TYR A 72 3.57 -0.60 -20.06
N LEU A 73 4.58 -1.48 -19.94
CA LEU A 73 4.43 -2.77 -19.25
C LEU A 73 4.41 -2.55 -17.73
N GLY A 74 3.22 -2.68 -17.13
CA GLY A 74 2.98 -2.42 -15.71
C GLY A 74 3.71 -3.37 -14.77
N THR A 75 4.16 -4.55 -15.25
CA THR A 75 5.02 -5.46 -14.47
C THR A 75 6.24 -4.74 -13.90
N ASN A 76 6.78 -3.74 -14.60
CA ASN A 76 7.93 -2.97 -14.14
C ASN A 76 7.61 -2.12 -12.89
N ILE A 77 6.38 -1.62 -12.77
CA ILE A 77 5.93 -0.88 -11.57
C ILE A 77 5.64 -1.88 -10.44
N LEU A 78 4.94 -2.97 -10.77
CA LEU A 78 4.49 -3.94 -9.78
C LEU A 78 5.63 -4.76 -9.17
N SER A 79 6.71 -5.02 -9.91
CA SER A 79 7.89 -5.75 -9.42
C SER A 79 8.52 -5.11 -8.18
N HIS A 80 8.43 -3.78 -8.04
CA HIS A 80 8.91 -3.07 -6.85
C HIS A 80 8.08 -3.37 -5.59
N LEU A 81 6.83 -3.80 -5.75
CA LEU A 81 5.96 -4.19 -4.64
C LEU A 81 6.23 -5.63 -4.17
N HIS A 82 6.86 -6.45 -5.00
CA HIS A 82 7.21 -7.84 -4.70
C HIS A 82 8.48 -8.02 -3.82
N GLY A 83 9.04 -6.93 -3.26
CA GLY A 83 10.34 -6.97 -2.57
C GLY A 83 10.42 -7.92 -1.34
N GLU A 84 11.59 -8.48 -1.10
CA GLU A 84 11.89 -9.37 0.03
C GLU A 84 12.39 -8.54 1.23
N SER A 85 11.48 -7.95 2.02
CA SER A 85 11.87 -7.39 3.33
C SER A 85 11.85 -8.49 4.39
N SER A 86 12.95 -8.65 5.11
CA SER A 86 13.15 -9.70 6.11
C SER A 86 12.48 -9.43 7.47
N SER A 87 12.12 -8.17 7.76
CA SER A 87 11.58 -7.78 9.08
C SER A 87 10.07 -7.67 9.12
N PHE A 88 9.42 -7.51 7.97
CA PHE A 88 7.97 -7.64 7.83
C PHE A 88 7.71 -8.32 6.50
N PRO A 89 6.96 -9.45 6.44
CA PRO A 89 6.58 -10.02 5.16
C PRO A 89 5.93 -8.90 4.32
N ASN A 90 6.47 -8.67 3.14
CA ASN A 90 6.16 -7.50 2.32
C ASN A 90 4.71 -7.59 1.83
N GLN A 91 3.79 -6.98 2.58
CA GLN A 91 2.33 -7.01 2.37
C GLN A 91 1.84 -5.72 1.72
N TRP A 92 2.59 -5.19 0.76
CA TRP A 92 2.08 -4.09 -0.05
C TRP A 92 0.92 -4.58 -0.89
N MET A 93 -0.16 -3.81 -0.89
CA MET A 93 -1.31 -4.03 -1.73
C MET A 93 -1.48 -2.77 -2.59
N LEU A 94 -1.83 -2.98 -3.84
CA LEU A 94 -2.19 -1.88 -4.74
C LEU A 94 -3.64 -2.07 -5.16
N VAL A 95 -4.44 -1.03 -5.01
CA VAL A 95 -5.88 -1.06 -5.26
C VAL A 95 -6.25 0.04 -6.23
N ASN A 96 -7.14 -0.24 -7.18
CA ASN A 96 -7.69 0.80 -8.06
C ASN A 96 -8.79 1.61 -7.36
N GLN A 97 -9.31 2.63 -8.04
CA GLN A 97 -10.31 3.53 -7.48
C GLN A 97 -11.62 2.83 -7.08
N GLU A 98 -11.98 1.74 -7.75
CA GLU A 98 -13.18 0.95 -7.46
C GLU A 98 -12.98 -0.08 -6.33
N GLY A 99 -11.77 -0.22 -5.81
CA GLY A 99 -11.45 -1.13 -4.71
C GLY A 99 -10.95 -2.51 -5.15
N PHE A 100 -10.68 -2.75 -6.43
CA PHE A 100 -10.11 -4.01 -6.91
C PHE A 100 -8.60 -4.05 -6.78
N TRP A 101 -8.08 -5.24 -6.49
CA TRP A 101 -6.66 -5.49 -6.34
C TRP A 101 -5.92 -5.43 -7.69
N LEU A 102 -4.99 -4.49 -7.83
CA LEU A 102 -3.97 -4.46 -8.89
C LEU A 102 -2.73 -5.26 -8.49
N HIS A 103 -2.46 -5.32 -7.18
CA HIS A 103 -1.43 -6.16 -6.57
C HIS A 103 -1.89 -6.63 -5.19
N HIS A 104 -1.69 -7.91 -4.90
CA HIS A 104 -2.03 -8.49 -3.60
C HIS A 104 -1.12 -9.70 -3.28
N PRO A 105 -0.77 -9.95 -2.00
CA PRO A 105 0.07 -11.11 -1.60
C PRO A 105 -0.43 -12.47 -2.12
N ASN A 106 -1.75 -12.60 -2.28
CA ASN A 106 -2.39 -13.69 -3.03
C ASN A 106 -2.70 -13.25 -4.47
N PRO A 107 -1.92 -13.66 -5.48
CA PRO A 107 -2.11 -13.24 -6.87
C PRO A 107 -3.40 -13.78 -7.53
N LYS A 108 -4.09 -14.72 -6.89
CA LYS A 108 -5.34 -15.30 -7.42
C LYS A 108 -6.51 -14.32 -7.41
N ILE A 109 -6.47 -13.32 -6.54
CA ILE A 109 -7.55 -12.34 -6.38
C ILE A 109 -7.27 -11.00 -7.07
N GLU A 110 -6.11 -10.87 -7.71
CA GLU A 110 -5.76 -9.70 -8.50
C GLU A 110 -6.62 -9.60 -9.77
N TRP A 111 -6.78 -8.37 -10.27
CA TRP A 111 -7.48 -8.05 -11.51
C TRP A 111 -8.96 -8.48 -11.52
N GLY A 112 -9.59 -8.57 -10.34
CA GLY A 112 -10.95 -9.10 -10.20
C GLY A 112 -11.99 -8.44 -11.11
N PHE A 113 -11.85 -7.15 -11.41
CA PHE A 113 -12.72 -6.41 -12.33
C PHE A 113 -12.65 -6.89 -13.78
N MET A 114 -11.60 -7.62 -14.16
CA MET A 114 -11.42 -8.18 -15.50
C MET A 114 -12.00 -9.59 -15.66
N PHE A 115 -12.44 -10.22 -14.57
CA PHE A 115 -12.94 -11.59 -14.56
C PHE A 115 -14.37 -11.66 -13.99
N PRO A 116 -15.30 -12.41 -14.61
CA PRO A 116 -16.66 -12.58 -14.08
C PRO A 116 -16.71 -13.05 -12.61
N GLU A 117 -15.86 -14.01 -12.26
CA GLU A 117 -15.70 -14.56 -10.91
C GLU A 117 -15.07 -13.58 -9.91
N GLY A 118 -14.35 -12.58 -10.41
CA GLY A 118 -13.56 -11.67 -9.60
C GLY A 118 -14.28 -10.40 -9.13
N ARG A 119 -15.56 -10.25 -9.45
CA ARG A 119 -16.36 -9.05 -9.13
C ARG A 119 -16.46 -8.73 -7.64
N THR A 120 -16.21 -9.70 -6.77
CA THR A 120 -16.23 -9.53 -5.31
C THR A 120 -14.83 -9.48 -4.69
N TRP A 121 -13.77 -9.64 -5.48
CA TRP A 121 -12.40 -9.58 -5.02
C TRP A 121 -11.95 -8.13 -4.86
N THR A 122 -12.46 -7.49 -3.81
CA THR A 122 -12.20 -6.09 -3.52
C THR A 122 -11.78 -5.89 -2.07
N ILE A 123 -11.07 -4.80 -1.82
CA ILE A 123 -10.76 -4.35 -0.47
C ILE A 123 -12.02 -4.02 0.32
N GLY A 124 -13.05 -3.47 -0.33
CA GLY A 124 -14.32 -3.18 0.34
C GLY A 124 -15.04 -4.43 0.87
N ARG A 125 -14.76 -5.61 0.31
CA ARG A 125 -15.25 -6.90 0.82
C ARG A 125 -14.34 -7.50 1.88
N THR A 126 -13.03 -7.31 1.73
CA THR A 126 -12.02 -7.94 2.58
C THR A 126 -11.80 -7.14 3.87
N PHE A 127 -11.70 -5.82 3.76
CA PHE A 127 -11.43 -4.86 4.84
C PHE A 127 -12.41 -3.66 4.74
N PRO A 128 -13.71 -3.86 5.02
CA PRO A 128 -14.73 -2.83 4.80
C PRO A 128 -14.50 -1.55 5.61
N GLN A 129 -14.03 -1.67 6.86
CA GLN A 129 -13.73 -0.51 7.71
C GLN A 129 -12.55 0.29 7.15
N ALA A 130 -11.47 -0.39 6.78
CA ALA A 130 -10.30 0.25 6.18
C ALA A 130 -10.67 0.94 4.86
N TRP A 131 -11.44 0.27 4.00
CA TRP A 131 -11.85 0.85 2.73
C TRP A 131 -12.72 2.09 2.89
N SER A 132 -13.70 2.05 3.80
CA SER A 132 -14.54 3.22 4.07
C SER A 132 -13.71 4.43 4.52
N HIS A 133 -12.68 4.21 5.33
CA HIS A 133 -11.79 5.27 5.80
C HIS A 133 -10.88 5.81 4.68
N ILE A 134 -10.31 4.93 3.85
CA ILE A 134 -9.46 5.31 2.71
C ILE A 134 -10.26 6.13 1.69
N GLN A 135 -11.53 5.77 1.47
CA GLN A 135 -12.40 6.52 0.57
C GLN A 135 -12.78 7.91 1.11
N SER A 136 -12.89 8.09 2.43
CA SER A 136 -13.18 9.40 3.04
C SER A 136 -11.94 10.29 3.14
N HIS A 137 -10.75 9.71 3.18
CA HIS A 137 -9.47 10.42 3.25
C HIS A 137 -8.63 10.11 2.00
N ARG A 138 -8.94 10.81 0.89
CA ARG A 138 -8.24 10.66 -0.41
C ARG A 138 -6.85 11.31 -0.46
N GLU A 139 -6.25 11.50 0.71
CA GLU A 139 -4.91 12.03 0.91
C GLU A 139 -4.12 11.03 1.77
N ASP A 140 -2.80 11.15 1.76
CA ASP A 140 -1.94 10.31 2.58
C ASP A 140 -2.30 10.47 4.07
N ALA A 141 -2.53 9.35 4.76
CA ALA A 141 -2.98 9.35 6.16
C ALA A 141 -1.99 8.65 7.09
N GLU A 142 -1.97 9.10 8.35
CA GLU A 142 -1.02 8.67 9.40
C GLU A 142 -1.19 7.21 9.85
N GLY A 143 -2.29 6.57 9.47
CA GLY A 143 -2.57 5.16 9.73
C GLY A 143 -3.91 4.94 10.42
N LEU A 144 -4.51 3.78 10.21
CA LEU A 144 -5.80 3.38 10.76
C LEU A 144 -5.69 2.04 11.47
N GLU A 145 -6.08 2.00 12.75
CA GLU A 145 -6.28 0.75 13.47
C GLU A 145 -7.69 0.20 13.23
N THR A 146 -7.76 -1.10 12.93
CA THR A 146 -9.02 -1.85 12.76
C THR A 146 -8.89 -3.21 13.48
N PRO A 147 -9.99 -3.98 13.64
CA PRO A 147 -9.90 -5.35 14.12
C PRO A 147 -8.95 -6.24 13.30
N ASP A 148 -8.81 -5.96 12.00
CA ASP A 148 -7.96 -6.71 11.07
C ASP A 148 -6.47 -6.32 11.17
N GLY A 149 -6.13 -5.26 11.92
CA GLY A 149 -4.78 -4.76 12.08
C GLY A 149 -4.64 -3.29 11.69
N TYR A 150 -3.41 -2.85 11.44
CA TYR A 150 -3.08 -1.48 11.07
C TYR A 150 -2.97 -1.32 9.56
N PHE A 151 -3.53 -0.24 9.05
CA PHE A 151 -3.51 0.12 7.63
C PHE A 151 -2.84 1.47 7.45
N PHE A 152 -1.91 1.56 6.53
CA PHE A 152 -1.33 2.81 6.05
C PHE A 152 -1.61 2.91 4.56
N HIS A 153 -1.93 4.10 4.07
CA HIS A 153 -2.20 4.29 2.65
C HIS A 153 -1.55 5.56 2.11
N SER A 154 -1.16 5.48 0.84
CA SER A 154 -0.82 6.63 0.02
C SER A 154 -1.64 6.61 -1.27
N VAL A 155 -1.95 7.79 -1.79
CA VAL A 155 -2.75 7.93 -3.03
C VAL A 155 -1.86 8.34 -4.19
N ILE A 156 -1.97 7.62 -5.30
CA ILE A 156 -1.22 7.86 -6.53
C ILE A 156 -2.22 8.26 -7.62
N PHE A 157 -1.93 9.36 -8.31
CA PHE A 157 -2.71 9.85 -9.46
C PHE A 157 -1.87 9.74 -10.75
N PRO A 158 -1.97 8.62 -11.50
CA PRO A 158 -1.13 8.34 -12.66
C PRO A 158 -1.14 9.44 -13.72
N ASP A 159 -2.30 10.06 -13.96
CA ASP A 159 -2.47 11.14 -14.92
C ASP A 159 -1.74 12.41 -14.51
N GLN A 160 -1.75 12.75 -13.22
CA GLN A 160 -0.99 13.90 -12.71
C GLN A 160 0.53 13.67 -12.79
N VAL A 161 1.00 12.44 -12.54
CA VAL A 161 2.43 12.09 -12.68
C VAL A 161 2.91 12.29 -14.12
N VAL A 162 2.11 11.88 -15.10
CA VAL A 162 2.44 12.06 -16.52
C VAL A 162 2.40 13.54 -16.93
N GLN A 163 1.46 14.32 -16.40
CA GLN A 163 1.32 15.74 -16.71
C GLN A 163 2.43 16.61 -16.11
N HIS A 164 2.89 16.32 -14.89
CA HIS A 164 3.99 17.08 -14.26
C HIS A 164 5.29 17.01 -15.08
N HIS A 165 5.61 15.84 -15.65
CA HIS A 165 6.77 15.70 -16.53
C HIS A 165 6.61 16.40 -17.90
N HIS A 166 5.38 16.66 -18.34
CA HIS A 166 5.12 17.40 -19.58
C HIS A 166 5.36 18.91 -19.44
N GLN A 167 5.25 19.48 -18.24
CA GLN A 167 5.38 20.92 -18.00
C GLN A 167 6.84 21.44 -17.95
N GLU A 168 7.85 20.57 -17.92
CA GLU A 168 9.26 20.98 -18.00
C GLU A 168 9.71 21.33 -19.43
N SER A 169 8.80 21.29 -20.41
CA SER A 169 9.00 21.70 -21.82
C SER A 169 8.65 23.19 -22.05
N PRO A 170 9.10 23.84 -23.15
CA PRO A 170 9.12 25.30 -23.29
C PRO A 170 7.76 26.02 -23.08
N PRO A 171 7.76 27.30 -22.65
CA PRO A 171 6.59 27.98 -22.06
C PRO A 171 5.44 28.30 -23.01
N ASP A 172 5.56 28.04 -24.31
CA ASP A 172 4.60 28.53 -25.32
C ASP A 172 3.35 27.65 -25.51
N GLN A 173 3.19 26.58 -24.73
CA GLN A 173 1.99 25.75 -24.73
C GLN A 173 1.52 25.45 -23.31
N VAL A 174 0.98 26.47 -22.65
CA VAL A 174 0.25 26.30 -21.38
C VAL A 174 -1.04 25.54 -21.67
N VAL A 175 -0.98 24.21 -21.58
CA VAL A 175 -2.19 23.37 -21.51
C VAL A 175 -2.82 23.59 -20.13
N PRO A 176 -4.14 23.89 -20.03
CA PRO A 176 -4.77 24.15 -18.74
C PRO A 176 -4.59 22.96 -17.80
N THR A 177 -3.79 23.14 -16.75
CA THR A 177 -3.41 22.10 -15.78
C THR A 177 -4.39 22.07 -14.61
N LYS A 178 -5.66 21.82 -14.91
CA LYS A 178 -6.70 21.70 -13.88
C LYS A 178 -7.76 20.66 -14.26
N ALA A 179 -7.31 19.52 -14.78
CA ALA A 179 -8.17 18.36 -14.83
C ALA A 179 -8.14 17.69 -13.44
N GLU A 180 -9.30 17.52 -12.83
CA GLU A 180 -9.47 16.60 -11.70
C GLU A 180 -8.88 15.24 -12.07
N PRO A 181 -8.20 14.55 -11.14
CA PRO A 181 -7.62 13.25 -11.43
C PRO A 181 -8.71 12.29 -11.90
N THR A 182 -8.47 11.71 -13.06
CA THR A 182 -9.41 10.80 -13.74
C THR A 182 -9.41 9.40 -13.13
N GLN A 183 -8.37 9.07 -12.37
CA GLN A 183 -8.22 7.81 -11.67
C GLN A 183 -7.29 7.96 -10.45
N SER A 184 -7.50 7.14 -9.43
CA SER A 184 -6.60 7.00 -8.29
C SER A 184 -6.20 5.55 -8.05
N TRP A 185 -4.95 5.34 -7.65
CA TRP A 185 -4.49 4.08 -7.06
C TRP A 185 -4.18 4.31 -5.59
N TYR A 186 -4.51 3.31 -4.78
CA TYR A 186 -4.22 3.30 -3.35
C TYR A 186 -3.12 2.28 -3.09
N LEU A 187 -1.95 2.76 -2.70
CA LEU A 187 -0.88 1.92 -2.19
C LEU A 187 -1.12 1.72 -0.70
N ILE A 188 -1.34 0.48 -0.28
CA ILE A 188 -1.75 0.14 1.07
C ILE A 188 -0.74 -0.80 1.69
N LYS A 189 -0.34 -0.49 2.91
CA LYS A 189 0.40 -1.41 3.78
C LYS A 189 -0.53 -1.87 4.88
N HIS A 190 -0.75 -3.18 4.94
CA HIS A 190 -1.46 -3.83 6.04
C HIS A 190 -0.46 -4.52 6.95
N VAL A 191 -0.68 -4.39 8.25
CA VAL A 191 0.08 -5.11 9.28
C VAL A 191 -0.95 -5.80 10.16
N SER A 192 -1.06 -7.11 10.01
CA SER A 192 -2.03 -7.90 10.78
C SER A 192 -1.72 -7.87 12.27
N ARG A 193 -2.76 -8.00 13.10
CA ARG A 193 -2.59 -8.07 14.54
C ARG A 193 -1.79 -9.30 14.98
N GLU A 194 -1.89 -10.40 14.24
CA GLU A 194 -1.06 -11.60 14.46
C GLU A 194 0.41 -11.32 14.20
N THR A 195 0.73 -10.62 13.11
CA THR A 195 2.11 -10.22 12.79
C THR A 195 2.69 -9.31 13.86
N LEU A 196 1.92 -8.32 14.32
CA LEU A 196 2.33 -7.44 15.43
C LEU A 196 2.58 -8.23 16.72
N ASN A 197 1.64 -9.10 17.09
CA ASN A 197 1.78 -9.90 18.31
C ASN A 197 3.00 -10.84 18.23
N ALA A 198 3.22 -11.49 17.09
CA ALA A 198 4.35 -12.38 16.89
C ALA A 198 5.70 -11.64 17.06
N GLU A 199 5.79 -10.42 16.54
CA GLU A 199 7.01 -9.60 16.63
C GLU A 199 7.27 -9.09 18.06
N PHE A 200 6.22 -8.67 18.78
CA PHE A 200 6.36 -8.09 20.13
C PHE A 200 6.33 -9.10 21.28
N GLN A 201 5.80 -10.32 21.07
CA GLN A 201 5.74 -11.36 22.10
C GLN A 201 7.09 -11.68 22.78
N PRO A 202 8.22 -11.86 22.07
CA PRO A 202 9.50 -12.15 22.73
C PRO A 202 9.95 -11.01 23.66
N LEU A 203 9.71 -9.76 23.28
CA LEU A 203 10.00 -8.60 24.11
C LEU A 203 9.13 -8.58 25.37
N LEU A 204 7.82 -8.80 25.22
CA LEU A 204 6.89 -8.85 26.35
C LEU A 204 7.26 -9.97 27.33
N ASN A 205 7.60 -11.17 26.82
CA ASN A 205 8.05 -12.29 27.65
C ASN A 205 9.33 -11.94 28.43
N ALA A 206 10.30 -11.27 27.79
CA ALA A 206 11.52 -10.82 28.44
C ALA A 206 11.24 -9.80 29.56
N LEU A 207 10.32 -8.85 29.34
CA LEU A 207 9.92 -7.87 30.35
C LEU A 207 9.20 -8.52 31.54
N VAL A 208 8.33 -9.51 31.28
CA VAL A 208 7.61 -10.24 32.34
C VAL A 208 8.60 -11.06 33.18
N LEU A 209 9.52 -11.78 32.54
CA LEU A 209 10.55 -12.54 33.26
C LEU A 209 11.48 -11.62 34.08
N GLY A 210 11.91 -10.50 33.50
CA GLY A 210 12.75 -9.51 34.17
C GLY A 210 12.07 -8.87 35.38
N SER A 211 10.82 -8.43 35.24
CA SER A 211 10.03 -7.86 36.34
C SER A 211 9.76 -8.88 37.45
N THR A 212 9.50 -10.14 37.08
CA THR A 212 9.34 -11.24 38.05
C THR A 212 10.64 -11.49 38.83
N ALA A 213 11.80 -11.50 38.16
CA ALA A 213 13.10 -11.65 38.82
C ALA A 213 13.39 -10.49 39.80
N ILE A 214 13.08 -9.26 39.40
CA ILE A 214 13.21 -8.08 40.27
C ILE A 214 12.31 -8.21 41.50
N LEU A 215 11.05 -8.60 41.34
CA LEU A 215 10.11 -8.79 42.45
C LEU A 215 10.60 -9.87 43.43
N VAL A 216 11.19 -10.96 42.95
CA VAL A 216 11.79 -12.00 43.80
C VAL A 216 12.98 -11.44 44.58
N ILE A 217 13.86 -10.67 43.94
CA ILE A 217 15.02 -10.05 44.59
C ILE A 217 14.58 -9.04 45.66
N VAL A 218 13.60 -8.19 45.34
CA VAL A 218 13.04 -7.21 46.30
C VAL A 218 12.38 -7.94 47.47
N GLY A 219 11.56 -8.95 47.20
CA GLY A 219 10.92 -9.77 48.24
C GLY A 219 11.93 -10.43 49.17
N TYR A 220 12.98 -11.05 48.60
CA TYR A 220 14.06 -11.63 49.40
C TYR A 220 14.82 -10.59 50.21
N SER A 221 15.09 -9.42 49.63
CA SER A 221 15.78 -8.32 50.30
C SER A 221 14.96 -7.77 51.47
N LEU A 222 13.64 -7.64 51.32
CA LEU A 222 12.73 -7.23 52.40
C LEU A 222 12.68 -8.25 53.53
N ILE A 223 12.59 -9.55 53.21
CA ILE A 223 12.63 -10.63 54.20
C ILE A 223 13.96 -10.63 54.94
N PHE A 224 15.07 -10.49 54.21
CA PHE A 224 16.41 -10.43 54.79
C PHE A 224 16.58 -9.22 55.69
N TRP A 225 16.13 -8.04 55.26
CA TRP A 225 16.16 -6.81 56.05
C TRP A 225 15.31 -6.92 57.32
N ALA A 226 14.10 -7.49 57.23
CA ALA A 226 13.24 -7.74 58.39
C ALA A 226 13.87 -8.73 59.40
N ARG A 227 14.59 -9.75 58.92
CA ARG A 227 15.34 -10.67 59.79
C ARG A 227 16.50 -9.98 60.50
N LEU A 228 17.27 -9.16 59.78
CA LEU A 228 18.38 -8.40 60.36
C LEU A 228 17.91 -7.36 61.38
N SER A 229 16.84 -6.63 61.10
CA SER A 229 16.28 -5.64 62.03
C SER A 229 15.72 -6.30 63.29
N GLY A 230 15.05 -7.46 63.16
CA GLY A 230 14.60 -8.24 64.31
C GLY A 230 15.75 -8.77 65.18
N GLN A 231 16.87 -9.17 64.59
CA GLN A 231 18.07 -9.55 65.35
C GLN A 231 18.69 -8.36 66.09
N ARG A 232 18.73 -7.18 65.48
CA ARG A 232 19.23 -5.95 66.13
C ARG A 232 18.42 -5.59 67.37
N GLN A 233 17.09 -5.62 67.28
CA GLN A 233 16.22 -5.34 68.44
C GLN A 233 16.43 -6.35 69.58
N LYS A 234 16.62 -7.64 69.26
CA LYS A 234 16.95 -8.67 70.27
C LYS A 234 18.32 -8.44 70.92
N ALA A 235 19.32 -8.01 70.14
CA ALA A 235 20.66 -7.72 70.67
C ALA A 235 20.69 -6.46 71.56
N GLU A 236 19.93 -5.42 71.20
CA GLU A 236 19.79 -4.21 72.01
C GLU A 236 19.08 -4.51 73.33
N THR A 237 17.95 -5.21 73.30
CA THR A 237 17.24 -5.61 74.53
C THR A 237 18.10 -6.50 75.44
N ALA A 238 18.89 -7.42 74.88
CA ALA A 238 19.86 -8.21 75.63
C ALA A 238 20.94 -7.35 76.30
N ARG A 239 21.49 -6.35 75.59
CA ARG A 239 22.47 -5.39 76.16
C ARG A 239 21.89 -4.60 77.32
N TRP A 240 20.71 -4.00 77.15
CA TRP A 240 20.01 -3.30 78.23
C TRP A 240 19.74 -4.21 79.44
N SER A 241 19.38 -5.47 79.23
CA SER A 241 19.18 -6.44 80.32
C SER A 241 20.48 -6.87 81.04
N SER A 242 21.64 -6.75 80.37
CA SER A 242 22.95 -7.03 80.99
C SER A 242 23.51 -5.82 81.74
N GLU A 243 23.23 -4.60 81.29
CA GLU A 243 23.67 -3.36 81.95
C GLU A 243 22.85 -3.06 83.21
N THR A 244 21.59 -3.52 83.27
CA THR A 244 20.72 -3.39 84.46
C THR A 244 20.93 -4.48 85.52
N ARG A 245 21.81 -5.45 85.26
CA ARG A 245 22.17 -6.54 86.19
C ARG A 245 23.50 -6.33 86.94
N PHE A 246 24.16 -5.19 86.74
CA PHE A 246 25.28 -4.70 87.54
C PHE A 246 24.86 -3.46 88.33
#